data_AF-A0A933BY80-F1
#
_entry.id   AF-A0A933BY80-F1
#
_cell.length_a   1.000
_cell.length_b   1.000
_cell.length_c   1.000
_cell.angle_alpha   90.00
_cell.angle_beta   90.00
_cell.angle_gamma   90.00
#
_symmetry.space_group_name_H-M   'P 1'
#
loop_
_entity.id
_entity.type
_entity.pdbx_description
1 polymer ?
#
loop_
_entity_poly.entity_id
_entity_poly.type
_entity_poly.pdbx_seq_one_letter_code
_entity_poly.pdbx_strand_id
1 'polypeptide(L)' 'MGSNGRTPPRRRRPWREVERRPFTFLLEPGLVARARQEVGEPDVVRSIEAALAAAIDYQLWIREVKQGKRDVLS' A
#
# COMPACT_ATOMS: atom_id res chain seq x y z
N MET A 1 34.37 -27.12 -19.78
CA MET A 1 32.90 -27.04 -19.92
C MET A 1 32.30 -27.24 -18.54
N GLY A 2 31.48 -26.40 -17.91
CA GLY A 2 30.91 -25.11 -18.23
C GLY A 2 30.02 -24.76 -17.03
N SER A 3 30.37 -23.70 -16.30
CA SER A 3 29.48 -22.86 -15.50
C SER A 3 28.60 -23.51 -14.41
N ASN A 4 29.12 -23.57 -13.18
CA ASN A 4 28.32 -23.59 -11.95
C ASN A 4 27.43 -22.35 -11.91
N GLY A 5 26.15 -22.51 -12.23
CA GLY A 5 25.13 -21.47 -12.23
C GLY A 5 24.81 -20.99 -10.81
N ARG A 6 25.72 -20.21 -10.21
CA ARG A 6 25.44 -19.43 -9.00
C ARG A 6 24.38 -18.39 -9.35
N THR A 7 23.11 -18.69 -9.07
CA THR A 7 22.05 -17.69 -9.05
C THR A 7 22.42 -16.62 -8.01
N PRO A 8 22.56 -15.34 -8.38
CA PRO A 8 22.91 -14.31 -7.43
C PRO A 8 21.76 -14.17 -6.40
N PRO A 9 22.07 -13.87 -5.13
CA PRO A 9 21.03 -13.61 -4.15
C PRO A 9 20.19 -12.43 -4.65
N ARG A 10 18.90 -12.67 -4.85
CA ARG A 10 17.91 -11.62 -5.10
C ARG A 10 18.04 -10.59 -3.98
N ARG A 11 18.71 -9.46 -4.25
CA ARG A 11 18.74 -8.32 -3.35
C ARG A 11 17.29 -7.93 -3.10
N ARG A 12 16.73 -8.33 -1.95
CA ARG A 12 15.51 -7.74 -1.42
C ARG A 12 15.85 -6.26 -1.25
N ARG A 13 15.33 -5.42 -2.15
CA ARG A 13 15.48 -3.97 -2.00
C ARG A 13 14.99 -3.64 -0.59
N PRO A 14 15.79 -2.95 0.24
CA PRO A 14 15.32 -2.57 1.55
C PRO A 14 14.16 -1.60 1.31
N TRP A 15 12.96 -1.98 1.74
CA TRP A 15 11.76 -1.15 1.78
C TRP A 15 11.93 0.15 2.61
N ARG A 16 13.15 0.45 3.05
CA ARG A 16 13.53 1.51 3.99
C ARG A 16 13.61 2.90 3.38
N GLU A 17 13.53 3.05 2.07
CA GLU A 17 13.77 4.33 1.40
C GLU A 17 12.62 4.75 0.49
N VAL A 18 11.40 4.32 0.82
CA VAL A 18 10.22 5.10 0.44
C VAL A 18 10.15 6.26 1.41
N GLU A 19 10.95 7.29 1.15
CA GLU A 19 10.83 8.59 1.80
C GLU A 19 9.41 9.13 1.61
N ARG A 20 8.58 8.86 2.62
CA ARG A 20 7.50 9.67 3.19
C ARG A 20 6.72 10.59 2.23
N ARG A 21 6.38 10.12 1.03
CA ARG A 21 5.26 10.72 0.32
C ARG A 21 4.00 10.53 1.17
N PRO A 22 3.24 11.60 1.46
CA PRO A 22 1.96 11.47 2.13
C PRO A 22 1.13 10.39 1.42
N PHE A 23 0.51 9.50 2.19
CA PHE A 23 -0.40 8.48 1.69
C PHE A 23 0.24 7.36 0.84
N THR A 24 1.54 7.06 1.04
CA THR A 24 2.15 5.85 0.45
C THR A 24 1.97 4.65 1.39
N PHE A 25 1.31 3.60 0.89
CA PHE A 25 1.08 2.35 1.61
C PHE A 25 1.98 1.25 1.05
N LEU A 26 2.59 0.47 1.95
CA LEU A 26 3.35 -0.72 1.58
C LEU A 26 2.46 -1.94 1.73
N LEU A 27 2.17 -2.59 0.61
CA LEU A 27 1.42 -3.85 0.60
C LEU A 27 2.39 -5.03 0.58
N GLU A 28 2.04 -6.09 1.31
CA GLU A 28 2.81 -7.33 1.30
C GLU A 28 2.64 -8.01 -0.09
N PRO A 29 3.72 -8.29 -0.83
CA PRO A 29 3.63 -8.82 -2.18
C PRO A 29 2.92 -10.17 -2.30
N GLY A 30 3.09 -11.07 -1.33
CA GLY A 30 2.42 -12.37 -1.30
C GLY A 30 0.91 -12.25 -1.17
N LEU A 31 0.43 -11.34 -0.34
CA LEU A 31 -0.98 -11.03 -0.15
C LEU A 31 -1.61 -10.49 -1.44
N VAL A 32 -0.93 -9.55 -2.11
CA VAL A 32 -1.39 -9.00 -3.39
C VAL A 32 -1.43 -10.09 -4.46
N ALA A 33 -0.38 -10.92 -4.55
CA ALA A 33 -0.33 -12.01 -5.51
C ALA A 33 -1.47 -13.02 -5.29
N ARG A 34 -1.76 -13.36 -4.03
CA ARG A 34 -2.87 -14.24 -3.67
C ARG A 34 -4.22 -13.62 -4.01
N ALA A 35 -4.44 -12.36 -3.62
CA ALA A 35 -5.68 -11.65 -3.92
C ALA A 35 -5.95 -11.59 -5.43
N ARG A 36 -4.91 -11.37 -6.25
CA ARG A 36 -5.02 -11.37 -7.72
C ARG A 36 -5.48 -12.72 -8.27
N GLN A 37 -5.06 -13.82 -7.66
CA GLN A 37 -5.49 -15.16 -8.05
C GLN A 37 -6.92 -15.47 -7.61
N GLU A 38 -7.33 -14.98 -6.43
CA GLU A 38 -8.63 -15.28 -5.83
C GLU A 38 -9.76 -14.42 -6.39
N VAL A 39 -9.53 -13.12 -6.62
CA VAL A 39 -10.57 -12.16 -7.06
C VAL A 39 -10.27 -11.46 -8.38
N GLY A 40 -9.06 -11.59 -8.93
CA GLY A 40 -8.66 -10.95 -10.19
C GLY A 40 -8.04 -9.56 -10.02
N GLU A 41 -7.17 -9.19 -10.97
CA GLU A 41 -6.43 -7.92 -10.94
C GLU A 41 -7.33 -6.67 -10.80
N PRO A 42 -8.42 -6.50 -11.57
CA PRO A 42 -9.22 -5.28 -11.52
C PRO A 42 -9.87 -5.05 -10.16
N ASP A 43 -10.36 -6.11 -9.51
CA ASP A 43 -11.02 -6.01 -8.21
C ASP A 43 -10.03 -5.79 -7.07
N VAL A 44 -8.80 -6.32 -7.18
CA VAL A 44 -7.71 -6.00 -6.26
C VAL A 44 -7.35 -4.52 -6.35
N VAL A 45 -7.16 -3.99 -7.56
CA VAL A 45 -6.84 -2.57 -7.78
C VAL A 45 -7.95 -1.70 -7.20
N ARG A 46 -9.21 -2.00 -7.50
CA ARG A 46 -10.37 -1.27 -6.99
C ARG A 46 -10.44 -1.28 -5.46
N SER A 47 -10.13 -2.40 -4.83
CA SER A 47 -10.13 -2.54 -3.37
C SER A 47 -9.01 -1.70 -2.73
N ILE A 48 -7.83 -1.66 -3.35
CA ILE A 48 -6.70 -0.83 -2.90
C ILE A 48 -7.05 0.66 -3.04
N GLU A 49 -7.64 1.05 -4.16
CA GLU A 49 -8.09 2.43 -4.40
C GLU A 49 -9.15 2.88 -3.40
N ALA A 50 -10.15 2.02 -3.12
CA ALA A 50 -11.19 2.30 -2.14
C ALA A 50 -10.62 2.47 -0.72
N ALA A 51 -9.69 1.60 -0.33
CA ALA A 51 -9.02 1.70 0.97
C ALA A 51 -8.17 2.97 1.08
N LEU A 52 -7.48 3.36 0.00
CA LEU A 52 -6.69 4.58 -0.06
C LEU A 52 -7.57 5.83 0.09
N ALA A 53 -8.70 5.90 -0.63
CA ALA A 53 -9.63 7.01 -0.54
C ALA A 53 -10.16 7.17 0.89
N ALA A 54 -10.63 6.08 1.51
CA ALA A 54 -11.13 6.09 2.88
C ALA A 54 -10.05 6.55 3.89
N ALA A 55 -8.79 6.15 3.69
CA ALA A 55 -7.69 6.57 4.55
C ALA A 55 -7.39 8.07 4.41
N ILE A 56 -7.44 8.61 3.19
CA ILE A 56 -7.29 10.06 2.93
C ILE A 56 -8.44 10.83 3.58
N ASP A 57 -9.67 10.39 3.38
CA ASP A 57 -10.87 11.01 3.94
C ASP A 57 -10.82 11.05 5.47
N TYR A 58 -10.42 9.94 6.10
CA TYR A 58 -10.25 9.89 7.55
C TYR A 58 -9.18 10.87 8.05
N GLN A 59 -8.03 10.97 7.36
CA GLN A 59 -6.97 11.92 7.76
C GLN A 59 -7.42 13.37 7.61
N LEU A 60 -8.19 13.68 6.56
CA LEU A 60 -8.79 15.00 6.37
C LEU A 60 -9.79 15.30 7.49
N TRP A 61 -10.70 14.36 7.79
CA TRP A 61 -11.65 14.49 8.89
C TRP A 61 -10.95 14.74 10.23
N ILE A 62 -9.91 13.96 10.57
CA ILE A 62 -9.11 14.17 11.78
C ILE A 62 -8.50 15.57 11.82
N ARG A 63 -8.02 16.07 10.68
CA ARG A 63 -7.43 17.41 10.58
C ARG A 63 -8.49 18.49 10.81
N GLU A 64 -9.68 18.34 10.25
CA GLU A 64 -10.80 19.28 10.40
C GLU A 64 -11.31 19.33 11.84
N VAL A 65 -11.48 18.16 12.47
CA VAL A 65 -11.83 18.04 13.90
C VAL A 65 -10.79 18.71 14.78
N LYS A 66 -9.50 18.45 14.57
CA LYS A 66 -8.41 19.09 15.32
C LYS A 66 -8.37 20.61 15.15
N GLN A 67 -8.85 21.12 14.02
CA GLN A 67 -8.94 22.55 13.75
C GLN A 67 -10.24 23.18 14.26
N GLY A 68 -11.14 22.40 14.88
CA GLY A 68 -12.46 22.87 15.32
C GLY A 68 -13.39 23.22 14.16
N LYS A 69 -13.06 22.82 12.92
CA LYS A 69 -13.85 23.12 11.72
C LYS A 69 -14.99 22.13 11.50
N ARG A 70 -14.94 20.98 12.18
CA ARG A 70 -15.92 19.91 12.09
C ARG A 70 -16.12 19.27 13.46
N ASP A 71 -17.35 18.94 13.78
CA ASP A 71 -17.70 18.22 15.00
C ASP A 71 -17.48 16.70 14.84
N VAL A 72 -17.15 16.01 15.93
CA VAL A 72 -16.82 14.58 15.95
C VAL A 72 -18.05 13.71 15.64
N LEU A 73 -19.26 14.24 15.84
CA LEU A 73 -20.52 13.52 15.72
C LEU A 73 -21.30 13.80 14.42
N SER A 74 -20.70 14.54 13.45
CA SER A 74 -21.35 14.96 12.18
C SER A 74 -20.86 14.27 10.91
#